data_AF-A0A4R2PNF9-F1
#
_entry.id   AF-A0A4R2PNF9-F1
#
_cell.length_a   1.000
_cell.length_b   1.000
_cell.length_c   1.000
_cell.angle_alpha   90.00
_cell.angle_beta   90.00
_cell.angle_gamma   90.00
#
_symmetry.space_group_name_H-M   'P 1'
#
loop_
_entity.id
_entity.type
_entity.pdbx_description
1 polymer ?
#
loop_
_entity_poly.entity_id
_entity_poly.type
_entity_poly.pdbx_seq_one_letter_code
_entity_poly.pdbx_strand_id
1 'polypeptide(L)'
;MPRPIVRVALALAALCLPIESVAARAAEPTLPPFAGAYQPRTAAERGLWMQADEDERQLRDSHLLIDDVALNAYVRHVLCRTVGDERCHAARLYLLRIPAMNATTHPNGAISVWSGLLLRVRDEAELGAVLGHEFAHFEQRHLLALQHRQLGASDLAAWTALFAGGAAPLVGLLTTASTYSFSRAQESEADSLGLRFVAAAGYDPRRVAEVWGRQMDEADARATGRKQRSRRYDGVHLLDTHPTDLQRMTALRAAAASLPAGGVTEAAAYAAALRPWRAAFLADQIKLNDFGGTDYLLGQLAQDGWSEDLLFARAELYRQRGNPRDLVAAADFYRQALALDQRHAESHRGLGMALLRGGEAEAGRAELRRYLELAPAAGDAAMVRALVS
;
A
#
# COMPACT_ATOMS: atom_id res chain seq x y z
N MET A 1 80.46 36.26 28.89
CA MET A 1 80.11 36.99 27.65
C MET A 1 79.52 36.00 26.65
N PRO A 2 78.18 35.98 26.45
CA PRO A 2 77.50 34.99 25.63
C PRO A 2 77.43 35.41 24.14
N ARG A 3 77.45 34.41 23.26
CA ARG A 3 77.50 34.51 21.79
C ARG A 3 76.19 35.08 21.18
N PRO A 4 76.23 35.81 20.05
CA PRO A 4 75.03 36.29 19.38
C PRO A 4 74.37 35.18 18.55
N ILE A 5 73.04 35.08 18.67
CA ILE A 5 72.17 34.19 17.91
C ILE A 5 71.76 34.90 16.62
N VAL A 6 72.12 34.33 15.46
CA VAL A 6 71.61 34.78 14.16
C VAL A 6 70.25 34.12 13.94
N ARG A 7 69.19 34.93 13.86
CA ARG A 7 67.83 34.49 13.52
C ARG A 7 67.70 34.36 12.01
N VAL A 8 67.49 33.15 11.50
CA VAL A 8 67.08 32.89 10.12
C VAL A 8 65.56 33.02 10.05
N ALA A 9 65.06 33.97 9.27
CA ALA A 9 63.63 34.11 8.98
C ALA A 9 63.29 33.22 7.77
N LEU A 10 62.54 32.14 8.00
CA LEU A 10 61.93 31.35 6.93
C LEU A 10 60.59 31.96 6.54
N ALA A 11 60.51 32.53 5.34
CA ALA A 11 59.26 32.93 4.73
C ALA A 11 58.56 31.70 4.15
N LEU A 12 57.47 31.24 4.77
CA LEU A 12 56.56 30.26 4.19
C LEU A 12 55.60 30.97 3.23
N ALA A 13 55.82 30.80 1.93
CA ALA A 13 54.82 31.13 0.91
C ALA A 13 53.77 30.01 0.88
N ALA A 14 52.55 30.30 1.36
CA ALA A 14 51.42 29.39 1.26
C ALA A 14 50.88 29.37 -0.18
N LEU A 15 51.19 28.32 -0.95
CA LEU A 15 50.49 28.03 -2.20
C LEU A 15 49.05 27.61 -1.87
N CYS A 16 48.08 28.50 -2.08
CA CYS A 16 46.67 28.13 -2.19
C CYS A 16 46.43 27.54 -3.59
N LEU A 17 46.41 26.21 -3.69
CA LEU A 17 45.83 25.53 -4.85
C LEU A 17 44.31 25.46 -4.66
N PRO A 18 43.49 25.82 -5.68
CA PRO A 18 42.06 25.65 -5.61
C PRO A 18 41.74 24.16 -5.62
N ILE A 19 41.08 23.68 -4.56
CA ILE A 19 40.47 22.36 -4.55
C ILE A 19 39.19 22.48 -5.37
N GLU A 20 39.26 22.21 -6.66
CA GLU A 20 38.07 21.97 -7.46
C GLU A 20 37.44 20.66 -6.99
N SER A 21 36.41 20.80 -6.14
CA SER A 21 35.49 19.73 -5.81
C SER A 21 34.75 19.30 -7.08
N VAL A 22 35.33 18.37 -7.84
CA VAL A 22 34.55 17.56 -8.78
C VAL A 22 33.63 16.70 -7.92
N ALA A 23 32.40 17.17 -7.71
CA ALA A 23 31.33 16.32 -7.21
C ALA A 23 31.17 15.20 -8.25
N ALA A 24 31.68 14.01 -7.94
CA ALA A 24 31.47 12.82 -8.73
C ALA A 24 29.95 12.64 -8.85
N ARG A 25 29.41 12.91 -10.04
CA ARG A 25 28.01 12.67 -10.36
C ARG A 25 27.85 11.15 -10.25
N ALA A 26 27.17 10.70 -9.19
CA ALA A 26 26.94 9.28 -8.97
C ALA A 26 26.36 8.69 -10.28
N ALA A 27 26.96 7.60 -10.76
CA ALA A 27 26.60 7.01 -12.05
C ALA A 27 25.10 6.68 -12.05
N GLU A 28 24.42 6.99 -13.15
CA GLU A 28 23.01 6.62 -13.30
C GLU A 28 22.86 5.11 -13.14
N PRO A 29 21.85 4.64 -12.39
CA PRO A 29 21.65 3.22 -12.15
C PRO A 29 21.37 2.51 -13.48
N THR A 30 22.30 1.67 -13.92
CA THR A 30 22.15 0.91 -15.17
C THR A 30 21.20 -0.26 -14.96
N LEU A 31 20.13 -0.32 -15.76
CA LEU A 31 19.23 -1.46 -15.80
C LEU A 31 19.81 -2.58 -16.67
N PRO A 32 19.60 -3.87 -16.33
CA PRO A 32 19.95 -4.96 -17.22
C PRO A 32 19.16 -4.85 -18.54
N PRO A 33 19.67 -5.37 -19.67
CA PRO A 33 18.89 -5.46 -20.91
C PRO A 33 17.59 -6.26 -20.69
N PHE A 34 16.47 -5.79 -21.23
CA PHE A 34 15.22 -6.53 -21.16
C PHE A 34 15.23 -7.68 -22.18
N ALA A 35 14.95 -8.90 -21.72
CA ALA A 35 14.97 -10.10 -22.56
C ALA A 35 13.61 -10.43 -23.20
N GLY A 36 12.61 -9.57 -23.03
CA GLY A 36 11.23 -9.80 -23.49
C GLY A 36 10.40 -10.68 -22.56
N ALA A 37 9.08 -10.74 -22.81
CA ALA A 37 8.15 -11.60 -22.08
C ALA A 37 8.50 -13.08 -22.29
N TYR A 38 8.71 -13.81 -21.19
CA TYR A 38 9.06 -15.23 -21.24
C TYR A 38 7.88 -16.08 -21.74
N GLN A 39 8.20 -17.14 -22.50
CA GLN A 39 7.25 -18.15 -22.95
C GLN A 39 7.59 -19.50 -22.33
N PRO A 40 6.60 -20.26 -21.82
CA PRO A 40 6.82 -21.51 -21.12
C PRO A 40 7.40 -22.58 -22.06
N ARG A 41 8.51 -23.19 -21.67
CA ARG A 41 9.24 -24.20 -22.46
C ARG A 41 8.90 -25.62 -22.04
N THR A 42 8.77 -25.87 -20.74
CA THR A 42 8.50 -27.22 -20.21
C THR A 42 7.00 -27.48 -20.09
N ALA A 43 6.61 -28.75 -19.97
CA ALA A 43 5.20 -29.12 -19.75
C ALA A 43 4.65 -28.55 -18.43
N ALA A 44 5.48 -28.53 -17.38
CA ALA A 44 5.11 -27.97 -16.09
C ALA A 44 4.95 -26.45 -16.14
N GLU A 45 5.86 -25.75 -16.83
CA GLU A 45 5.72 -24.31 -17.08
C GLU A 45 4.44 -23.99 -17.85
N ARG A 46 4.09 -24.79 -18.86
CA ARG A 46 2.81 -24.63 -19.58
C ARG A 46 1.61 -24.83 -18.65
N GLY A 47 1.67 -25.78 -17.73
CA GLY A 47 0.63 -25.98 -16.71
C GLY A 47 0.45 -24.75 -15.81
N LEU A 48 1.55 -24.17 -15.33
CA LEU A 48 1.51 -22.93 -14.54
C LEU A 48 0.94 -21.75 -15.34
N TRP A 49 1.24 -21.65 -16.64
CA TRP A 49 0.64 -20.63 -17.50
C TRP A 49 -0.85 -20.84 -17.67
N MET A 50 -1.29 -22.08 -17.92
CA MET A 50 -2.72 -22.38 -18.04
C MET A 50 -3.50 -22.02 -16.77
N GLN A 51 -2.92 -22.30 -15.60
CA GLN A 51 -3.53 -21.88 -14.33
C GLN A 51 -3.55 -20.35 -14.20
N ALA A 52 -2.45 -19.67 -14.52
CA ALA A 52 -2.39 -18.22 -14.48
C ALA A 52 -3.37 -17.55 -15.46
N ASP A 53 -3.55 -18.12 -16.65
CA ASP A 53 -4.51 -17.63 -17.65
C ASP A 53 -5.96 -17.80 -17.18
N GLU A 54 -6.25 -18.90 -16.49
CA GLU A 54 -7.56 -19.15 -15.88
C GLU A 54 -7.82 -18.23 -14.67
N ASP A 55 -6.84 -18.04 -13.78
CA ASP A 55 -6.92 -17.08 -12.69
C ASP A 55 -7.15 -15.66 -13.24
N GLU A 56 -6.42 -15.26 -14.28
CA GLU A 56 -6.59 -13.97 -14.94
C GLU A 56 -7.98 -13.82 -15.57
N ARG A 57 -8.54 -14.89 -16.15
CA ARG A 57 -9.93 -14.90 -16.64
C ARG A 57 -10.92 -14.67 -15.51
N GLN A 58 -10.75 -15.37 -14.38
CA GLN A 58 -11.62 -15.19 -13.20
C GLN A 58 -11.51 -13.80 -12.60
N LEU A 59 -10.31 -13.20 -12.61
CA LEU A 59 -10.10 -11.81 -12.18
C LEU A 59 -10.88 -10.82 -13.06
N ARG A 60 -10.84 -11.00 -14.38
CA ARG A 60 -11.59 -10.14 -15.33
C ARG A 60 -13.10 -10.20 -15.13
N ASP A 61 -13.61 -11.37 -14.77
CA ASP A 61 -15.05 -11.59 -14.55
C ASP A 61 -15.49 -11.25 -13.10
N SER A 62 -14.56 -10.82 -12.23
CA SER A 62 -14.82 -10.59 -10.81
C SER A 62 -15.49 -9.25 -10.54
N HIS A 63 -16.51 -9.25 -9.66
CA HIS A 63 -17.11 -8.03 -9.12
C HIS A 63 -16.16 -7.18 -8.26
N LEU A 64 -14.99 -7.71 -7.92
CA LEU A 64 -13.93 -6.99 -7.20
C LEU A 64 -13.06 -6.17 -8.14
N LEU A 65 -13.14 -6.38 -9.46
CA LEU A 65 -12.38 -5.60 -10.43
C LEU A 65 -12.81 -4.13 -10.37
N ILE A 66 -11.84 -3.23 -10.27
CA ILE A 66 -12.05 -1.79 -10.40
C ILE A 66 -11.86 -1.44 -11.88
N ASP A 67 -12.96 -1.16 -12.58
CA ASP A 67 -13.01 -0.87 -14.02
C ASP A 67 -12.91 0.63 -14.36
N ASP A 68 -12.52 1.45 -13.37
CA ASP A 68 -12.38 2.90 -13.55
C ASP A 68 -11.21 3.26 -14.47
N VAL A 69 -11.54 3.92 -15.58
CA VAL A 69 -10.58 4.26 -16.63
C VAL A 69 -9.46 5.16 -16.11
N ALA A 70 -9.80 6.14 -15.26
CA ALA A 70 -8.85 7.12 -14.76
C ALA A 70 -7.83 6.48 -13.80
N LEU A 71 -8.30 5.70 -12.82
CA LEU A 71 -7.42 5.04 -11.86
C LEU A 71 -6.55 3.96 -12.53
N ASN A 72 -7.10 3.17 -13.45
CA ASN A 72 -6.32 2.18 -14.21
C ASN A 72 -5.24 2.85 -15.08
N ALA A 73 -5.58 3.93 -15.78
CA ALA A 73 -4.61 4.69 -16.57
C ALA A 73 -3.51 5.28 -15.69
N TYR A 74 -3.86 5.79 -14.50
CA TYR A 74 -2.89 6.33 -13.56
C TYR A 74 -1.93 5.24 -13.05
N VAL A 75 -2.43 4.11 -12.51
CA VAL A 75 -1.55 3.03 -12.01
C VAL A 75 -0.70 2.45 -13.15
N ARG A 76 -1.24 2.35 -14.37
CA ARG A 76 -0.49 1.96 -15.56
C ARG A 76 0.62 2.96 -15.90
N HIS A 77 0.35 4.26 -15.81
CA HIS A 77 1.35 5.29 -15.98
C HIS A 77 2.49 5.14 -14.99
N VAL A 78 2.19 4.91 -13.71
CA VAL A 78 3.21 4.69 -12.67
C VAL A 78 4.09 3.49 -13.00
N LEU A 79 3.48 2.33 -13.35
CA LEU A 79 4.24 1.15 -13.76
C LEU A 79 5.16 1.48 -14.95
N CYS A 80 4.63 2.07 -16.03
CA CYS A 80 5.40 2.33 -17.23
C CYS A 80 6.55 3.31 -16.98
N ARG A 81 6.32 4.35 -16.18
CA ARG A 81 7.38 5.27 -15.75
C ARG A 81 8.45 4.55 -14.94
N THR A 82 8.06 3.66 -14.03
CA THR A 82 9.00 2.91 -13.18
C THR A 82 9.87 1.93 -13.97
N VAL A 83 9.27 1.05 -14.78
CA VAL A 83 10.01 -0.05 -15.43
C VAL A 83 10.46 0.28 -16.85
N GLY A 84 9.93 1.36 -17.44
CA GLY A 84 10.13 1.72 -18.85
C GLY A 84 9.10 1.05 -19.77
N ASP A 85 8.82 1.69 -20.91
CA ASP A 85 7.70 1.32 -21.80
C ASP A 85 7.79 -0.13 -22.29
N GLU A 86 8.96 -0.57 -22.78
CA GLU A 86 9.14 -1.93 -23.32
C GLU A 86 8.79 -3.01 -22.29
N ARG A 87 9.27 -2.84 -21.05
CA ARG A 87 8.95 -3.70 -19.91
C ARG A 87 7.47 -3.62 -19.54
N CYS A 88 6.94 -2.40 -19.48
CA CYS A 88 5.54 -2.17 -19.12
C CYS A 88 4.58 -2.91 -20.04
N HIS A 89 4.85 -2.92 -21.36
CA HIS A 89 4.02 -3.61 -22.34
C HIS A 89 4.00 -5.14 -22.18
N ALA A 90 4.97 -5.72 -21.47
CA ALA A 90 4.98 -7.15 -21.16
C ALA A 90 4.06 -7.52 -19.98
N ALA A 91 3.64 -6.56 -19.15
CA ALA A 91 2.76 -6.79 -18.01
C ALA A 91 1.33 -6.28 -18.25
N ARG A 92 0.34 -6.94 -17.63
CA ARG A 92 -1.08 -6.56 -17.64
C ARG A 92 -1.54 -6.26 -16.22
N LEU A 93 -2.09 -5.08 -15.96
CA LEU A 93 -2.48 -4.64 -14.61
C LEU A 93 -3.97 -4.89 -14.36
N TYR A 94 -4.29 -5.35 -13.15
CA TYR A 94 -5.65 -5.54 -12.66
C TYR A 94 -5.78 -4.94 -11.25
N LEU A 95 -6.65 -3.95 -11.11
CA LEU A 95 -6.93 -3.32 -9.81
C LEU A 95 -8.11 -4.01 -9.14
N LEU A 96 -7.93 -4.46 -7.90
CA LEU A 96 -8.93 -5.23 -7.16
C LEU A 96 -9.35 -4.50 -5.89
N ARG A 97 -10.66 -4.37 -5.66
CA ARG A 97 -11.25 -3.77 -4.46
C ARG A 97 -11.19 -4.74 -3.27
N ILE A 98 -9.97 -4.98 -2.80
CA ILE A 98 -9.67 -5.79 -1.62
C ILE A 98 -8.92 -4.90 -0.62
N PRO A 99 -9.40 -4.75 0.63
CA PRO A 99 -8.86 -3.77 1.59
C PRO A 99 -7.55 -4.20 2.27
N ALA A 100 -7.13 -5.46 2.09
CA ALA A 100 -5.80 -5.90 2.51
C ALA A 100 -4.71 -5.29 1.62
N MET A 101 -3.55 -4.98 2.20
CA MET A 101 -2.38 -4.53 1.45
C MET A 101 -1.84 -5.71 0.65
N ASN A 102 -1.95 -5.65 -0.68
CA ASN A 102 -1.29 -6.64 -1.53
C ASN A 102 -1.04 -6.15 -2.95
N ALA A 103 0.01 -6.68 -3.56
CA ALA A 103 0.19 -6.77 -5.00
C ALA A 103 0.88 -8.09 -5.31
N THR A 104 0.53 -8.71 -6.43
CA THR A 104 1.10 -10.01 -6.83
C THR A 104 1.23 -10.08 -8.33
N THR A 105 2.39 -10.49 -8.82
CA THR A 105 2.57 -10.90 -10.22
C THR A 105 2.24 -12.37 -10.45
N HIS A 106 1.78 -12.70 -11.65
CA HIS A 106 1.54 -14.05 -12.15
C HIS A 106 2.59 -14.43 -13.20
N PRO A 107 2.82 -15.74 -13.46
CA PRO A 107 3.80 -16.19 -14.44
C PRO A 107 3.56 -15.66 -15.86
N ASN A 108 2.30 -15.48 -16.25
CA ASN A 108 1.90 -15.01 -17.57
C ASN A 108 2.01 -13.47 -17.75
N GLY A 109 2.47 -12.74 -16.73
CA GLY A 109 2.63 -11.28 -16.75
C GLY A 109 1.41 -10.48 -16.27
N ALA A 110 0.36 -11.12 -15.75
CA ALA A 110 -0.68 -10.40 -15.03
C ALA A 110 -0.16 -9.92 -13.66
N ILE A 111 -0.43 -8.67 -13.30
CA ILE A 111 -0.10 -8.08 -12.00
C ILE A 111 -1.42 -7.61 -11.38
N SER A 112 -1.74 -8.16 -10.22
CA SER A 112 -2.90 -7.78 -9.43
C SER A 112 -2.48 -6.78 -8.35
N VAL A 113 -3.24 -5.68 -8.20
CA VAL A 113 -2.98 -4.63 -7.20
C VAL A 113 -4.24 -4.43 -6.37
N TRP A 114 -4.13 -4.58 -5.04
CA TRP A 114 -5.29 -4.49 -4.16
C TRP A 114 -5.47 -3.07 -3.63
N SER A 115 -6.73 -2.64 -3.49
CA SER A 115 -7.06 -1.29 -2.99
C SER A 115 -6.45 -0.96 -1.62
N GLY A 116 -6.22 -1.97 -0.78
CA GLY A 116 -5.53 -1.80 0.49
C GLY A 116 -4.08 -1.38 0.35
N LEU A 117 -3.39 -1.75 -0.73
CA LEU A 117 -2.06 -1.23 -1.04
C LEU A 117 -2.14 0.25 -1.40
N LEU A 118 -3.07 0.61 -2.30
CA LEU A 118 -3.28 2.00 -2.73
C LEU A 118 -3.60 2.92 -1.54
N LEU A 119 -4.34 2.45 -0.55
CA LEU A 119 -4.63 3.23 0.66
C LEU A 119 -3.40 3.49 1.56
N ARG A 120 -2.36 2.66 1.48
CA ARG A 120 -1.20 2.67 2.39
C ARG A 120 0.04 3.35 1.86
N VAL A 121 0.29 3.26 0.56
CA VAL A 121 1.36 4.05 -0.07
C VAL A 121 0.98 5.55 -0.04
N ARG A 122 1.99 6.41 0.04
CA ARG A 122 1.85 7.85 0.30
C ARG A 122 2.04 8.69 -0.95
N ASP A 123 2.78 8.16 -1.92
CA ASP A 123 3.09 8.88 -3.14
C ASP A 123 3.35 7.91 -4.31
N GLU A 124 3.59 8.49 -5.49
CA GLU A 124 3.80 7.74 -6.73
C GLU A 124 5.11 6.94 -6.71
N ALA A 125 6.15 7.47 -6.06
CA ALA A 125 7.43 6.79 -5.92
C ALA A 125 7.30 5.50 -5.10
N GLU A 126 6.50 5.52 -4.04
CA GLU A 126 6.18 4.34 -3.25
C GLU A 126 5.33 3.32 -4.01
N LEU A 127 4.32 3.77 -4.76
CA LEU A 127 3.56 2.88 -5.64
C LEU A 127 4.48 2.25 -6.69
N GLY A 128 5.34 3.06 -7.32
CA GLY A 128 6.37 2.61 -8.25
C GLY A 128 7.31 1.60 -7.63
N ALA A 129 7.72 1.79 -6.37
CA ALA A 129 8.57 0.83 -5.66
C ALA A 129 7.95 -0.56 -5.56
N VAL A 130 6.67 -0.63 -5.20
CA VAL A 130 5.95 -1.91 -5.09
C VAL A 130 5.72 -2.52 -6.47
N LEU A 131 5.28 -1.74 -7.45
CA LEU A 131 5.07 -2.22 -8.82
C LEU A 131 6.37 -2.69 -9.49
N GLY A 132 7.47 -1.98 -9.27
CA GLY A 132 8.80 -2.35 -9.75
C GLY A 132 9.31 -3.62 -9.09
N HIS A 133 9.03 -3.83 -7.80
CA HIS A 133 9.32 -5.08 -7.10
C HIS A 133 8.53 -6.26 -7.69
N GLU A 134 7.22 -6.13 -7.87
CA GLU A 134 6.39 -7.16 -8.52
C GLU A 134 6.87 -7.46 -9.95
N PHE A 135 7.19 -6.42 -10.72
CA PHE A 135 7.73 -6.60 -12.07
C PHE A 135 9.10 -7.29 -12.05
N ALA A 136 9.94 -7.04 -11.05
CA ALA A 136 11.22 -7.73 -10.90
C ALA A 136 11.01 -9.24 -10.67
N HIS A 137 10.01 -9.66 -9.90
CA HIS A 137 9.64 -11.07 -9.77
C HIS A 137 9.25 -11.71 -11.11
N PHE A 138 8.51 -10.97 -11.94
CA PHE A 138 8.13 -11.39 -13.28
C PHE A 138 9.35 -11.49 -14.22
N GLU A 139 10.18 -10.44 -14.29
CA GLU A 139 11.36 -10.38 -15.17
C GLU A 139 12.39 -11.48 -14.80
N GLN A 140 12.61 -11.71 -13.50
CA GLN A 140 13.52 -12.76 -13.01
C GLN A 140 12.89 -14.15 -12.97
N ARG A 141 11.62 -14.27 -13.38
CA ARG A 141 10.90 -15.55 -13.49
C ARG A 141 10.87 -16.32 -12.17
N HIS A 142 10.81 -15.61 -11.05
CA HIS A 142 10.84 -16.22 -9.71
C HIS A 142 9.69 -17.21 -9.49
N LEU A 143 8.58 -17.03 -10.20
CA LEU A 143 7.40 -17.88 -10.11
C LEU A 143 7.58 -19.25 -10.76
N LEU A 144 8.58 -19.43 -11.64
CA LEU A 144 8.93 -20.74 -12.19
C LEU A 144 9.54 -21.67 -11.13
N ALA A 145 10.26 -21.10 -10.15
CA ALA A 145 10.90 -21.86 -9.09
C ALA A 145 9.91 -22.39 -8.04
N LEU A 146 8.67 -21.89 -8.01
CA LEU A 146 7.60 -22.32 -7.09
C LEU A 146 7.03 -23.69 -7.45
N GLN A 147 7.35 -24.20 -8.65
CA GLN A 147 6.96 -25.50 -9.18
C GLN A 147 7.28 -26.68 -8.25
N HIS A 148 8.36 -26.60 -7.46
CA HIS A 148 8.79 -27.71 -6.62
C HIS A 148 7.96 -27.92 -5.34
N ARG A 149 7.04 -27.01 -4.98
CA ARG A 149 6.25 -27.09 -3.74
C ARG A 149 4.77 -27.47 -3.93
N GLN A 150 4.20 -27.31 -5.13
CA GLN A 150 2.76 -27.53 -5.35
C GLN A 150 2.34 -29.00 -5.57
N LEU A 151 3.28 -29.91 -5.86
CA LEU A 151 2.98 -31.33 -6.08
C LEU A 151 2.42 -32.09 -4.85
N GLY A 152 2.29 -31.44 -3.68
CA GLY A 152 1.72 -32.02 -2.47
C GLY A 152 0.44 -31.34 -1.93
N ALA A 153 -0.07 -30.29 -2.58
CA ALA A 153 -1.17 -29.46 -2.05
C ALA A 153 -2.48 -29.52 -2.86
N SER A 154 -2.50 -30.25 -3.98
CA SER A 154 -3.61 -30.28 -4.95
C SER A 154 -4.93 -30.79 -4.37
N ASP A 155 -4.89 -31.68 -3.38
CA ASP A 155 -6.10 -32.31 -2.85
C ASP A 155 -6.90 -31.34 -1.96
N LEU A 156 -6.25 -30.50 -1.16
CA LEU A 156 -6.93 -29.64 -0.17
C LEU A 156 -7.66 -28.44 -0.82
N ALA A 157 -7.10 -27.89 -1.90
CA ALA A 157 -7.72 -26.81 -2.67
C ALA A 157 -8.98 -27.27 -3.42
N ALA A 158 -8.97 -28.50 -3.95
CA ALA A 158 -10.13 -29.11 -4.59
C ALA A 158 -11.29 -29.35 -3.61
N TRP A 159 -10.98 -29.75 -2.37
CA TRP A 159 -11.99 -29.93 -1.33
C TRP A 159 -12.60 -28.61 -0.84
N THR A 160 -11.79 -27.56 -0.70
CA THR A 160 -12.26 -26.25 -0.18
C THR A 160 -13.14 -25.50 -1.19
N ALA A 161 -12.85 -25.58 -2.49
CA ALA A 161 -13.69 -25.02 -3.54
C ALA A 161 -15.10 -25.65 -3.57
N LEU A 162 -15.23 -26.94 -3.19
CA LEU A 162 -16.50 -27.66 -3.17
C LEU A 162 -17.46 -27.17 -2.06
N PHE A 163 -16.94 -26.62 -0.96
CA PHE A 163 -17.73 -26.22 0.23
C PHE A 163 -18.00 -24.71 0.35
N ALA A 164 -17.37 -23.87 -0.48
CA ALA A 164 -17.38 -22.42 -0.28
C ALA A 164 -18.62 -21.67 -0.81
N GLY A 165 -19.51 -22.33 -1.59
CA GLY A 165 -20.62 -21.64 -2.26
C GLY A 165 -20.13 -20.46 -3.12
N GLY A 166 -20.98 -19.49 -3.47
CA GLY A 166 -20.64 -18.36 -4.38
C GLY A 166 -19.43 -17.47 -4.01
N ALA A 167 -18.71 -17.75 -2.92
CA ALA A 167 -17.43 -17.15 -2.56
C ALA A 167 -16.20 -17.93 -3.12
N ALA A 168 -16.40 -19.06 -3.81
CA ALA A 168 -15.34 -19.91 -4.34
C ALA A 168 -14.27 -19.18 -5.19
N PRO A 169 -14.58 -18.19 -6.05
CA PRO A 169 -13.56 -17.49 -6.83
C PRO A 169 -12.62 -16.64 -5.95
N LEU A 170 -13.15 -15.98 -4.91
CA LEU A 170 -12.34 -15.20 -3.97
C LEU A 170 -11.48 -16.11 -3.09
N VAL A 171 -12.04 -17.23 -2.62
CA VAL A 171 -11.27 -18.24 -1.87
C VAL A 171 -10.17 -18.84 -2.74
N GLY A 172 -10.46 -19.18 -3.99
CA GLY A 172 -9.48 -19.66 -4.97
C GLY A 172 -8.32 -18.67 -5.17
N LEU A 173 -8.64 -17.40 -5.44
CA LEU A 173 -7.64 -16.34 -5.61
C LEU A 173 -6.75 -16.15 -4.35
N LEU A 174 -7.36 -16.13 -3.16
CA LEU A 174 -6.63 -16.02 -1.90
C LEU A 174 -5.73 -17.23 -1.65
N THR A 175 -6.20 -18.45 -1.96
CA THR A 175 -5.37 -19.66 -1.87
C THR A 175 -4.22 -19.64 -2.86
N THR A 176 -4.44 -19.29 -4.14
CA THR A 176 -3.38 -19.22 -5.14
C THR A 176 -2.35 -18.17 -4.76
N ALA A 177 -2.79 -16.97 -4.34
CA ALA A 177 -1.88 -15.95 -3.83
C ALA A 177 -1.03 -16.49 -2.67
N SER A 178 -1.62 -17.15 -1.66
CA SER A 178 -0.86 -17.71 -0.53
C SER A 178 0.15 -18.83 -0.90
N THR A 179 0.06 -19.41 -2.11
CA THR A 179 1.01 -20.44 -2.57
C THR A 179 2.31 -19.87 -3.12
N TYR A 180 2.36 -18.56 -3.43
CA TYR A 180 3.56 -17.95 -4.00
C TYR A 180 4.51 -17.42 -2.90
N SER A 181 5.16 -18.33 -2.17
CA SER A 181 6.18 -17.95 -1.17
C SER A 181 7.59 -17.94 -1.77
N PHE A 182 8.18 -16.76 -1.91
CA PHE A 182 9.53 -16.60 -2.46
C PHE A 182 10.62 -16.84 -1.41
N SER A 183 11.79 -17.27 -1.89
CA SER A 183 12.98 -17.40 -1.04
C SER A 183 13.58 -16.03 -0.72
N ARG A 184 14.34 -15.92 0.39
CA ARG A 184 15.05 -14.68 0.75
C ARG A 184 15.99 -14.17 -0.36
N ALA A 185 16.56 -15.07 -1.17
CA ALA A 185 17.41 -14.69 -2.29
C ALA A 185 16.61 -14.02 -3.41
N GLN A 186 15.45 -14.59 -3.77
CA GLN A 186 14.54 -14.01 -4.76
C GLN A 186 14.00 -12.66 -4.31
N GLU A 187 13.63 -12.53 -3.04
CA GLU A 187 13.23 -11.24 -2.45
C GLU A 187 14.35 -10.20 -2.54
N SER A 188 15.59 -10.57 -2.21
CA SER A 188 16.73 -9.65 -2.25
C SER A 188 17.06 -9.22 -3.68
N GLU A 189 16.91 -10.11 -4.65
CA GLU A 189 17.07 -9.82 -6.07
C GLU A 189 15.98 -8.87 -6.59
N ALA A 190 14.72 -9.13 -6.22
CA ALA A 190 13.60 -8.27 -6.56
C ALA A 190 13.70 -6.89 -5.90
N ASP A 191 14.11 -6.82 -4.64
CA ASP A 191 14.42 -5.57 -3.91
C ASP A 191 15.50 -4.76 -4.64
N SER A 192 16.59 -5.42 -5.04
CA SER A 192 17.71 -4.77 -5.73
C SER A 192 17.30 -4.24 -7.11
N LEU A 193 16.57 -5.02 -7.89
CA LEU A 193 16.11 -4.60 -9.22
C LEU A 193 15.00 -3.56 -9.14
N GLY A 194 14.03 -3.72 -8.23
CA GLY A 194 12.98 -2.74 -7.97
C GLY A 194 13.54 -1.37 -7.56
N LEU A 195 14.55 -1.35 -6.68
CA LEU A 195 15.23 -0.11 -6.31
C LEU A 195 15.91 0.56 -7.52
N ARG A 196 16.54 -0.22 -8.41
CA ARG A 196 17.13 0.32 -9.65
C ARG A 196 16.06 0.88 -10.59
N PHE A 197 14.89 0.25 -10.71
CA PHE A 197 13.78 0.80 -11.51
C PHE A 197 13.32 2.15 -10.98
N VAL A 198 13.06 2.25 -9.67
CA VAL A 198 12.65 3.50 -9.02
C VAL A 198 13.67 4.60 -9.27
N ALA A 199 14.96 4.30 -9.06
CA ALA A 199 16.02 5.27 -9.25
C ALA A 199 16.22 5.69 -10.72
N ALA A 200 16.12 4.74 -11.66
CA ALA A 200 16.21 5.02 -13.09
C ALA A 200 15.02 5.83 -13.62
N ALA A 201 13.85 5.68 -13.00
CA ALA A 201 12.64 6.45 -13.32
C ALA A 201 12.65 7.89 -12.77
N GLY A 202 13.71 8.27 -12.03
CA GLY A 202 13.84 9.59 -11.41
C GLY A 202 12.99 9.80 -10.15
N TYR A 203 12.46 8.72 -9.58
CA TYR A 203 11.80 8.77 -8.27
C TYR A 203 12.82 8.77 -7.13
N ASP A 204 12.42 9.25 -5.95
CA ASP A 204 13.28 9.19 -4.76
C ASP A 204 13.43 7.74 -4.25
N PRO A 205 14.62 7.11 -4.37
CA PRO A 205 14.83 5.71 -3.97
C PRO A 205 14.67 5.48 -2.47
N ARG A 206 14.74 6.54 -1.64
CA ARG A 206 14.58 6.42 -0.18
C ARG A 206 13.16 6.07 0.22
N ARG A 207 12.17 6.38 -0.64
CA ARG A 207 10.75 6.06 -0.44
C ARG A 207 10.48 4.58 -0.39
N VAL A 208 11.27 3.78 -1.10
CA VAL A 208 11.14 2.32 -1.15
C VAL A 208 11.02 1.77 0.26
N ALA A 209 12.02 1.97 1.12
CA ALA A 209 12.01 1.35 2.45
C ALA A 209 11.02 1.98 3.47
N GLU A 210 10.37 3.09 3.15
CA GLU A 210 9.37 3.70 4.03
C GLU A 210 8.07 2.89 4.04
N VAL A 211 7.69 2.31 2.89
CA VAL A 211 6.50 1.44 2.76
C VAL A 211 6.58 0.25 3.72
N TRP A 212 7.75 -0.40 3.78
CA TRP A 212 8.01 -1.55 4.65
C TRP A 212 7.95 -1.15 6.14
N GLY A 213 8.56 -0.02 6.49
CA GLY A 213 8.55 0.49 7.86
C GLY A 213 7.14 0.78 8.36
N ARG A 214 6.33 1.50 7.56
CA ARG A 214 4.93 1.81 7.94
C ARG A 214 4.06 0.56 8.03
N GLN A 215 4.31 -0.47 7.22
CA GLN A 215 3.57 -1.72 7.41
C GLN A 215 3.90 -2.37 8.75
N MET A 216 5.18 -2.46 9.11
CA MET A 216 5.61 -3.07 10.37
C MET A 216 4.96 -2.36 11.56
N ASP A 217 4.95 -1.03 11.54
CA ASP A 217 4.28 -0.22 12.56
C ASP A 217 2.75 -0.46 12.59
N GLU A 218 2.08 -0.57 11.44
CA GLU A 218 0.65 -0.90 11.38
C GLU A 218 0.38 -2.31 11.94
N ALA A 219 1.25 -3.28 11.65
CA ALA A 219 1.15 -4.63 12.18
C ALA A 219 1.31 -4.67 13.71
N ASP A 220 2.21 -3.86 14.26
CA ASP A 220 2.39 -3.68 15.71
C ASP A 220 1.19 -3.01 16.36
N ALA A 221 0.62 -1.99 15.70
CA ALA A 221 -0.61 -1.33 16.14
C ALA A 221 -1.80 -2.30 16.15
N ARG A 222 -1.95 -3.11 15.10
CA ARG A 222 -2.94 -4.21 15.01
C ARG A 222 -2.76 -5.22 16.14
N ALA A 223 -1.54 -5.69 16.39
CA ALA A 223 -1.25 -6.65 17.45
C ALA A 223 -1.61 -6.08 18.83
N THR A 224 -1.22 -4.82 19.08
CA THR A 224 -1.53 -4.11 20.32
C THR A 224 -3.04 -3.93 20.50
N GLY A 225 -3.75 -3.52 19.44
CA GLY A 225 -5.22 -3.39 19.44
C GLY A 225 -5.93 -4.71 19.73
N ARG A 226 -5.36 -5.84 19.31
CA ARG A 226 -5.87 -7.21 19.57
C ARG A 226 -5.40 -7.81 20.88
N LYS A 227 -4.63 -7.07 21.70
CA LYS A 227 -3.97 -7.57 22.92
C LYS A 227 -3.09 -8.81 22.64
N GLN A 228 -2.53 -8.88 21.45
CA GLN A 228 -1.61 -9.92 21.02
C GLN A 228 -0.18 -9.42 21.22
N ARG A 229 0.75 -10.33 21.47
CA ARG A 229 2.17 -9.96 21.42
C ARG A 229 2.50 -9.58 19.98
N SER A 230 3.16 -8.43 19.79
CA SER A 230 3.80 -8.13 18.51
C SER A 230 4.68 -9.32 18.13
N ARG A 231 4.52 -9.80 16.90
CA ARG A 231 5.39 -10.85 16.36
C ARG A 231 6.75 -10.21 16.19
N ARG A 232 7.79 -10.81 16.79
CA ARG A 232 9.19 -10.51 16.44
C ARG A 232 9.26 -10.56 14.91
N TYR A 233 9.78 -9.52 14.26
CA TYR A 233 9.62 -9.22 12.82
C TYR A 233 10.05 -10.33 11.83
N ASP A 234 10.44 -11.49 12.33
CA ASP A 234 10.69 -12.75 11.61
C ASP A 234 9.42 -13.39 10.98
N GLY A 235 8.22 -12.80 11.20
CA GLY A 235 6.93 -13.39 10.82
C GLY A 235 5.81 -12.40 10.48
N VAL A 236 6.17 -11.18 10.03
CA VAL A 236 5.22 -10.25 9.42
C VAL A 236 5.07 -10.64 7.95
N HIS A 237 3.93 -11.24 7.60
CA HIS A 237 3.57 -11.58 6.22
C HIS A 237 3.05 -10.28 5.57
N LEU A 238 3.93 -9.47 4.96
CA LEU A 238 3.58 -8.17 4.35
C LEU A 238 2.70 -8.34 3.11
N LEU A 239 2.81 -9.50 2.50
CA LEU A 239 1.95 -10.04 1.47
C LEU A 239 1.90 -11.52 1.90
N ASP A 240 0.77 -12.23 1.84
CA ASP A 240 0.79 -13.68 2.17
C ASP A 240 1.88 -14.45 1.37
N THR A 241 2.38 -13.83 0.30
CA THR A 241 3.48 -14.18 -0.59
C THR A 241 4.90 -13.73 -0.18
N HIS A 242 5.07 -12.53 0.40
CA HIS A 242 6.39 -11.90 0.66
C HIS A 242 6.55 -11.56 2.16
N PRO A 243 7.30 -12.35 2.95
CA PRO A 243 7.57 -12.00 4.33
C PRO A 243 8.47 -10.77 4.43
N THR A 244 8.03 -9.77 5.20
CA THR A 244 8.88 -8.65 5.61
C THR A 244 9.81 -9.07 6.72
N ASP A 245 11.07 -8.65 6.59
CA ASP A 245 12.08 -8.77 7.61
C ASP A 245 12.75 -7.40 7.80
N LEU A 246 13.00 -7.02 9.05
CA LEU A 246 13.79 -5.85 9.44
C LEU A 246 15.13 -5.81 8.69
N GLN A 247 15.74 -6.97 8.44
CA GLN A 247 16.99 -7.08 7.69
C GLN A 247 16.83 -6.56 6.25
N ARG A 248 15.76 -6.94 5.55
CA ARG A 248 15.50 -6.49 4.17
C ARG A 248 15.27 -4.99 4.10
N MET A 249 14.42 -4.45 4.98
CA MET A 249 14.17 -3.02 5.06
C MET A 249 15.47 -2.25 5.32
N THR A 250 16.31 -2.74 6.24
CA THR A 250 17.60 -2.11 6.55
C THR A 250 18.57 -2.16 5.37
N ALA A 251 18.63 -3.29 4.66
CA ALA A 251 19.44 -3.44 3.45
C ALA A 251 18.97 -2.51 2.33
N LEU A 252 17.65 -2.42 2.10
CA LEU A 252 17.03 -1.50 1.15
C LEU A 252 17.34 -0.04 1.50
N ARG A 253 17.25 0.36 2.78
CA ARG A 253 17.63 1.72 3.22
C ARG A 253 19.09 2.02 2.93
N ALA A 254 19.98 1.08 3.23
CA ALA A 254 21.41 1.24 2.98
C ALA A 254 21.72 1.35 1.48
N ALA A 255 21.07 0.52 0.64
CA ALA A 255 21.21 0.56 -0.81
C ALA A 255 20.61 1.85 -1.41
N ALA A 256 19.47 2.31 -0.91
CA ALA A 256 18.88 3.58 -1.34
C ALA A 256 19.77 4.78 -0.98
N ALA A 257 20.44 4.73 0.17
CA ALA A 257 21.36 5.79 0.60
C ALA A 257 22.67 5.85 -0.21
N SER A 258 23.04 4.80 -0.93
CA SER A 258 24.21 4.81 -1.82
C SER A 258 23.89 5.35 -3.22
N LEU A 259 22.62 5.56 -3.54
CA LEU A 259 22.16 6.19 -4.77
C LEU A 259 22.16 7.72 -4.62
N PRO A 260 22.28 8.48 -5.73
CA PRO A 260 22.23 9.93 -5.67
C PRO A 260 20.97 10.41 -4.98
N ALA A 261 21.14 11.31 -4.01
CA ALA A 261 20.01 11.94 -3.32
C ALA A 261 19.21 12.82 -4.28
N GLY A 262 17.89 12.82 -4.13
CA GLY A 262 16.97 13.56 -4.98
C GLY A 262 15.86 12.65 -5.52
N GLY A 263 15.28 13.05 -6.64
CA GLY A 263 14.13 12.38 -7.24
C GLY A 263 12.79 12.98 -6.78
N VAL A 264 11.78 12.79 -7.62
CA VAL A 264 10.41 13.25 -7.33
C VAL A 264 9.65 12.17 -6.57
N THR A 265 8.64 12.59 -5.81
CA THR A 265 7.71 11.67 -5.14
C THR A 265 6.33 11.67 -5.81
N GLU A 266 5.95 12.79 -6.41
CA GLU A 266 4.63 13.03 -7.04
C GLU A 266 3.45 12.79 -6.08
N ALA A 267 3.63 13.09 -4.79
CA ALA A 267 2.60 12.90 -3.76
C ALA A 267 1.26 13.60 -4.09
N ALA A 268 1.32 14.78 -4.70
CA ALA A 268 0.11 15.52 -5.09
C ALA A 268 -0.66 14.83 -6.23
N ALA A 269 0.05 14.30 -7.24
CA ALA A 269 -0.56 13.56 -8.34
C ALA A 269 -1.22 12.27 -7.82
N TYR A 270 -0.51 11.56 -6.94
CA TYR A 270 -1.01 10.36 -6.27
C TYR A 270 -2.29 10.64 -5.46
N ALA A 271 -2.25 11.67 -4.62
CA ALA A 271 -3.40 12.07 -3.81
C ALA A 271 -4.60 12.50 -4.66
N ALA A 272 -4.37 13.12 -5.82
CA ALA A 272 -5.42 13.50 -6.75
C ALA A 272 -6.07 12.27 -7.41
N ALA A 273 -5.27 11.31 -7.87
CA ALA A 273 -5.75 10.07 -8.50
C ALA A 273 -6.60 9.23 -7.54
N LEU A 274 -6.24 9.17 -6.26
CA LEU A 274 -7.01 8.42 -5.25
C LEU A 274 -8.19 9.16 -4.65
N ARG A 275 -8.32 10.47 -4.84
CA ARG A 275 -9.37 11.28 -4.21
C ARG A 275 -10.79 10.72 -4.43
N PRO A 276 -11.19 10.26 -5.64
CA PRO A 276 -12.52 9.70 -5.85
C PRO A 276 -12.77 8.38 -5.11
N TRP A 277 -11.71 7.63 -4.80
CA TRP A 277 -11.77 6.28 -4.26
C TRP A 277 -11.53 6.20 -2.75
N ARG A 278 -10.93 7.25 -2.17
CA ARG A 278 -10.46 7.27 -0.78
C ARG A 278 -11.56 6.89 0.23
N ALA A 279 -12.75 7.50 0.12
CA ALA A 279 -13.87 7.20 1.02
C ALA A 279 -14.29 5.71 0.95
N ALA A 280 -14.35 5.14 -0.26
CA ALA A 280 -14.69 3.73 -0.45
C ALA A 280 -13.63 2.79 0.14
N PHE A 281 -12.34 3.09 -0.08
CA PHE A 281 -11.25 2.28 0.46
C PHE A 281 -11.17 2.36 1.99
N LEU A 282 -11.40 3.54 2.59
CA LEU A 282 -11.49 3.69 4.04
C LEU A 282 -12.67 2.90 4.62
N ALA A 283 -13.83 2.94 3.98
CA ALA A 283 -14.99 2.17 4.39
C ALA A 283 -14.71 0.66 4.36
N ASP A 284 -13.99 0.16 3.35
CA ASP A 284 -13.63 -1.25 3.25
C ASP A 284 -12.56 -1.64 4.27
N GLN A 285 -11.61 -0.75 4.57
CA GLN A 285 -10.62 -0.94 5.63
C GLN A 285 -11.29 -1.06 7.01
N ILE A 286 -12.27 -0.21 7.32
CA ILE A 286 -13.00 -0.26 8.60
C ILE A 286 -13.73 -1.61 8.77
N LYS A 287 -14.26 -2.18 7.68
CA LYS A 287 -14.93 -3.49 7.69
C LYS A 287 -14.00 -4.66 8.05
N LEU A 288 -12.68 -4.49 7.96
CA LEU A 288 -11.71 -5.51 8.40
C LEU A 288 -11.74 -5.77 9.91
N ASN A 289 -12.46 -4.95 10.69
CA ASN A 289 -12.56 -5.06 12.14
C ASN A 289 -11.18 -5.07 12.82
N ASP A 290 -10.24 -4.31 12.26
CA ASP A 290 -8.92 -4.09 12.81
C ASP A 290 -8.80 -2.67 13.36
N PHE A 291 -9.23 -2.49 14.60
CA PHE A 291 -9.21 -1.17 15.21
C PHE A 291 -7.80 -0.59 15.29
N GLY A 292 -6.82 -1.37 15.78
CA GLY A 292 -5.47 -0.88 16.04
C GLY A 292 -4.73 -0.47 14.76
N GLY A 293 -4.74 -1.33 13.74
CA GLY A 293 -4.10 -0.99 12.46
C GLY A 293 -4.85 0.10 11.69
N THR A 294 -6.19 0.12 11.76
CA THR A 294 -6.97 1.18 11.07
C THR A 294 -6.79 2.54 11.73
N ASP A 295 -6.77 2.65 13.06
CA ASP A 295 -6.51 3.94 13.74
C ASP A 295 -5.09 4.44 13.46
N TYR A 296 -4.09 3.54 13.43
CA TYR A 296 -2.73 3.87 13.00
C TYR A 296 -2.70 4.40 11.56
N LEU A 297 -3.34 3.68 10.62
CA LEU A 297 -3.40 4.07 9.22
C LEU A 297 -4.07 5.45 9.03
N LEU A 298 -5.17 5.70 9.71
CA LEU A 298 -5.84 7.01 9.70
C LEU A 298 -4.92 8.11 10.23
N GLY A 299 -4.18 7.86 11.32
CA GLY A 299 -3.17 8.78 11.82
C GLY A 299 -2.03 9.05 10.83
N GLN A 300 -1.60 8.02 10.09
CA GLN A 300 -0.59 8.18 9.02
C GLN A 300 -1.12 8.99 7.83
N LEU A 301 -2.39 8.80 7.46
CA LEU A 301 -3.03 9.57 6.38
C LEU A 301 -3.27 11.04 6.78
N ALA A 302 -3.45 11.30 8.07
CA ALA A 302 -3.69 12.63 8.62
C ALA A 302 -2.41 13.39 9.04
N GLN A 303 -1.21 12.95 8.60
CA GLN A 303 0.05 13.61 8.96
C GLN A 303 0.09 15.08 8.54
N ASP A 304 -0.49 15.41 7.39
CA ASP A 304 -0.60 16.79 6.87
C ASP A 304 -1.87 17.51 7.35
N GLY A 305 -2.61 16.90 8.28
CA GLY A 305 -3.86 17.42 8.82
C GLY A 305 -5.03 16.46 8.62
N TRP A 306 -6.04 16.65 9.46
CA TRP A 306 -7.29 15.89 9.41
C TRP A 306 -8.24 16.53 8.40
N SER A 307 -8.53 15.81 7.33
CA SER A 307 -9.60 16.16 6.39
C SER A 307 -10.95 15.62 6.85
N GLU A 308 -12.02 16.13 6.26
CA GLU A 308 -13.40 15.75 6.56
C GLU A 308 -13.61 14.23 6.45
N ASP A 309 -13.21 13.63 5.33
CA ASP A 309 -13.32 12.19 5.06
C ASP A 309 -12.51 11.32 6.04
N LEU A 310 -11.33 11.77 6.48
CA LEU A 310 -10.52 11.07 7.48
C LEU A 310 -11.14 11.15 8.88
N LEU A 311 -11.70 12.30 9.25
CA LEU A 311 -12.43 12.48 10.51
C LEU A 311 -13.70 11.62 10.52
N PHE A 312 -14.45 11.62 9.42
CA PHE A 312 -15.61 10.75 9.25
C PHE A 312 -15.23 9.27 9.35
N ALA A 313 -14.18 8.83 8.67
CA ALA A 313 -13.69 7.44 8.75
C ALA A 313 -13.27 7.06 10.18
N ARG A 314 -12.59 7.98 10.89
CA ARG A 314 -12.23 7.75 12.29
C ARG A 314 -13.45 7.68 13.20
N ALA A 315 -14.45 8.54 12.98
CA ALA A 315 -15.71 8.51 13.71
C ALA A 315 -16.43 7.16 13.53
N GLU A 316 -16.52 6.67 12.28
CA GLU A 316 -17.10 5.35 11.96
C GLU A 316 -16.35 4.20 12.65
N LEU A 317 -15.02 4.24 12.67
CA LEU A 317 -14.19 3.22 13.34
C LEU A 317 -14.54 3.09 14.83
N TYR A 318 -14.65 4.22 15.53
CA TYR A 318 -15.01 4.24 16.95
C TYR A 318 -16.48 3.86 17.17
N ARG A 319 -17.40 4.37 16.33
CA ARG A 319 -18.84 4.07 16.41
C ARG A 319 -19.12 2.57 16.24
N GLN A 320 -18.39 1.89 15.35
CA GLN A 320 -18.52 0.46 15.11
C GLN A 320 -18.04 -0.38 16.30
N ARG A 321 -16.96 0.05 16.98
CA ARG A 321 -16.50 -0.63 18.22
C ARG A 321 -17.50 -0.48 19.37
N GLY A 322 -18.15 0.67 19.47
CA GLY A 322 -19.44 0.81 20.14
C GLY A 322 -19.46 0.74 21.67
N ASN A 323 -18.32 0.77 22.36
CA ASN A 323 -18.31 0.91 23.82
C ASN A 323 -18.70 2.34 24.22
N PRO A 324 -19.19 2.61 25.45
CA PRO A 324 -19.66 3.94 25.84
C PRO A 324 -18.66 5.08 25.60
N ARG A 325 -17.37 4.86 25.91
CA ARG A 325 -16.30 5.84 25.64
C ARG A 325 -16.04 6.06 24.15
N ASP A 326 -16.28 5.03 23.34
CA ASP A 326 -16.08 5.12 21.89
C ASP A 326 -17.19 5.92 21.23
N LEU A 327 -18.41 5.85 21.74
CA LEU A 327 -19.53 6.65 21.24
C LEU A 327 -19.30 8.15 21.47
N VAL A 328 -18.71 8.52 22.62
CA VAL A 328 -18.31 9.91 22.91
C VAL A 328 -17.23 10.36 21.93
N ALA A 329 -16.17 9.56 21.75
CA ALA A 329 -15.10 9.88 20.81
C ALA A 329 -15.60 9.97 19.35
N ALA A 330 -16.47 9.05 18.93
CA ALA A 330 -17.09 9.08 17.62
C ALA A 330 -17.91 10.37 17.40
N ALA A 331 -18.72 10.76 18.39
CA ALA A 331 -19.48 12.01 18.34
C ALA A 331 -18.55 13.23 18.16
N ASP A 332 -17.44 13.28 18.89
CA ASP A 332 -16.47 14.37 18.76
C ASP A 332 -15.78 14.40 17.38
N PHE A 333 -15.46 13.24 16.80
CA PHE A 333 -14.90 13.18 15.44
C PHE A 333 -15.92 13.58 14.38
N TYR A 334 -17.20 13.20 14.48
CA TYR A 334 -18.22 13.71 13.55
C TYR A 334 -18.40 15.21 13.66
N ARG A 335 -18.40 15.78 14.88
CA ARG A 335 -18.48 17.23 15.08
C ARG A 335 -17.29 17.95 14.43
N GLN A 336 -16.09 17.38 14.53
CA GLN A 336 -14.91 17.91 13.83
C GLN A 336 -15.06 17.82 12.31
N ALA A 337 -15.57 16.71 11.77
CA ALA A 337 -15.86 16.59 10.34
C ALA A 337 -16.89 17.65 9.88
N LEU A 338 -17.97 17.84 10.64
CA LEU A 338 -19.01 18.83 10.36
C LEU A 338 -18.53 20.28 10.52
N ALA A 339 -17.49 20.52 11.32
CA ALA A 339 -16.84 21.83 11.38
C ALA A 339 -16.10 22.17 10.07
N LEU A 340 -15.66 21.15 9.31
CA LEU A 340 -15.03 21.32 7.99
C LEU A 340 -16.09 21.34 6.87
N ASP A 341 -17.11 20.49 6.94
CA ASP A 341 -18.25 20.48 6.01
C ASP A 341 -19.58 20.23 6.74
N GLN A 342 -20.32 21.32 6.97
CA GLN A 342 -21.66 21.29 7.59
C GLN A 342 -22.74 20.63 6.72
N ARG A 343 -22.43 20.27 5.47
CA ARG A 343 -23.34 19.59 4.55
C ARG A 343 -23.02 18.10 4.40
N HIS A 344 -22.03 17.58 5.12
CA HIS A 344 -21.70 16.17 5.07
C HIS A 344 -22.79 15.32 5.74
N ALA A 345 -23.72 14.81 4.93
CA ALA A 345 -24.92 14.11 5.39
C ALA A 345 -24.59 12.88 6.24
N GLU A 346 -23.62 12.06 5.82
CA GLU A 346 -23.24 10.85 6.56
C GLU A 346 -22.66 11.15 7.94
N SER A 347 -21.99 12.29 8.13
CA SER A 347 -21.53 12.73 9.46
C SER A 347 -22.70 13.08 10.38
N HIS A 348 -23.73 13.78 9.88
CA HIS A 348 -24.96 14.03 10.66
C HIS A 348 -25.65 12.73 11.05
N ARG A 349 -25.74 11.77 10.12
CA ARG A 349 -26.30 10.45 10.38
C ARG A 349 -25.51 9.71 11.47
N GLY A 350 -24.20 9.61 11.31
CA GLY A 350 -23.31 8.92 12.24
C GLY A 350 -23.34 9.54 13.64
N LEU A 351 -23.31 10.88 13.72
CA LEU A 351 -23.41 11.64 14.96
C LEU A 351 -24.75 11.39 15.65
N GLY A 352 -25.86 11.48 14.92
CA GLY A 352 -27.20 11.21 15.46
C GLY A 352 -27.32 9.81 16.06
N MET A 353 -26.81 8.80 15.35
CA MET A 353 -26.78 7.41 15.83
C MET A 353 -25.87 7.22 17.06
N ALA A 354 -24.71 7.90 17.11
CA ALA A 354 -23.80 7.84 18.25
C ALA A 354 -24.42 8.48 19.50
N LEU A 355 -25.06 9.64 19.36
CA LEU A 355 -25.73 10.37 20.45
C LEU A 355 -26.92 9.60 21.00
N LEU A 356 -27.77 9.03 20.13
CA LEU A 356 -28.90 8.19 20.57
C LEU A 356 -28.42 7.00 21.41
N ARG A 357 -27.39 6.29 20.96
CA ARG A 357 -26.80 5.17 21.70
C ARG A 357 -26.07 5.62 22.97
N GLY A 358 -25.59 6.86 23.01
CA GLY A 358 -24.95 7.49 24.16
C GLY A 358 -25.93 8.06 25.19
N GLY A 359 -27.24 8.08 24.91
CA GLY A 359 -28.28 8.59 25.81
C GLY A 359 -28.67 10.06 25.58
N GLU A 360 -28.08 10.74 24.60
CA GLU A 360 -28.38 12.13 24.24
C GLU A 360 -29.49 12.20 23.18
N ALA A 361 -30.70 11.75 23.55
CA ALA A 361 -31.77 11.48 22.59
C ALA A 361 -32.21 12.69 21.75
N GLU A 362 -32.41 13.85 22.38
CA GLU A 362 -32.87 15.05 21.66
C GLU A 362 -31.82 15.59 20.69
N ALA A 363 -30.55 15.64 21.11
CA ALA A 363 -29.45 16.03 20.24
C ALA A 363 -29.29 15.03 19.09
N GLY A 364 -29.35 13.72 19.39
CA GLY A 364 -29.26 12.68 18.37
C GLY A 364 -30.37 12.77 17.32
N ARG A 365 -31.61 13.01 17.75
CA ARG A 365 -32.74 13.23 16.84
C ARG A 365 -32.57 14.48 15.98
N ALA A 366 -32.07 15.58 16.54
CA ALA A 366 -31.82 16.80 15.76
C ALA A 366 -30.87 16.55 14.59
N GLU A 367 -29.78 15.82 14.83
CA GLU A 367 -28.81 15.45 13.80
C GLU A 367 -29.40 14.51 12.73
N LEU A 368 -30.24 13.55 13.13
CA LEU A 368 -30.93 12.68 12.16
C LEU A 368 -31.96 13.44 11.30
N ARG A 369 -32.63 14.47 11.83
CA ARG A 369 -33.48 15.36 11.00
C ARG A 369 -32.62 16.07 9.97
N ARG A 370 -31.46 16.58 10.38
CA ARG A 370 -30.53 17.26 9.48
C ARG A 370 -30.02 16.34 8.37
N TYR A 371 -29.70 15.09 8.69
CA TYR A 371 -29.38 14.07 7.69
C TYR A 371 -30.52 13.89 6.66
N LEU A 372 -31.77 13.76 7.11
CA LEU A 372 -32.92 13.58 6.24
C LEU A 372 -33.20 14.80 5.34
N GLU A 373 -32.85 16.01 5.79
CA GLU A 373 -32.89 17.23 4.96
C GLU A 373 -31.84 17.21 3.86
N LEU A 374 -30.62 16.76 4.17
CA LEU A 374 -29.49 16.74 3.24
C LEU A 374 -29.57 15.57 2.26
N ALA A 375 -30.11 14.41 2.68
CA ALA A 375 -30.19 13.18 1.90
C ALA A 375 -31.60 12.54 1.97
N PRO A 376 -32.66 13.21 1.50
CA PRO A 376 -34.04 12.74 1.66
C PRO A 376 -34.37 11.44 0.93
N ALA A 377 -33.56 11.09 -0.08
CA ALA A 377 -33.70 9.89 -0.91
C ALA A 377 -32.68 8.79 -0.57
N ALA A 378 -31.95 8.90 0.55
CA ALA A 378 -31.03 7.86 0.98
C ALA A 378 -31.76 6.53 1.21
N GLY A 379 -31.11 5.41 0.87
CA GLY A 379 -31.73 4.08 0.93
C GLY A 379 -32.21 3.68 2.33
N ASP A 380 -31.66 4.27 3.38
CA ASP A 380 -32.04 4.02 4.76
C ASP A 380 -32.90 5.13 5.39
N ALA A 381 -33.33 6.14 4.60
CA ALA A 381 -34.09 7.28 5.10
C ALA A 381 -35.39 6.86 5.81
N ALA A 382 -36.05 5.80 5.35
CA ALA A 382 -37.25 5.26 6.00
C ALA A 382 -36.97 4.75 7.43
N MET A 383 -35.86 4.02 7.62
CA MET A 383 -35.40 3.56 8.93
C MET A 383 -35.04 4.75 9.82
N VAL A 384 -34.30 5.73 9.27
CA VAL A 384 -33.90 6.90 10.05
C VAL A 384 -35.11 7.73 10.48
N ARG A 385 -36.13 7.92 9.62
CA ARG A 385 -37.39 8.60 9.98
C ARG A 385 -38.06 8.01 11.23
N ALA A 386 -38.03 6.69 11.38
CA ALA A 386 -38.60 6.00 12.54
C ALA A 386 -37.83 6.24 13.86
N LEU A 387 -36.58 6.69 13.79
CA LEU A 387 -35.77 7.03 14.97
C LEU A 387 -35.98 8.47 15.45
N VAL A 388 -36.56 9.32 14.58
CA VAL A 388 -36.76 10.77 14.84
C VAL A 388 -38.20 11.13 15.21
N SER A 389 -39.14 10.22 14.98
CA SER A 389 -40.47 10.19 15.60
C SER A 389 -40.37 9.84 17.07
#